data_AF-A0A937D6U3-F1
#
_entry.id   AF-A0A937D6U3-F1
#
_cell.length_a   1.000
_cell.length_b   1.000
_cell.length_c   1.000
_cell.angle_alpha   90.00
_cell.angle_beta   90.00
_cell.angle_gamma   90.00
#
_symmetry.space_group_name_H-M   'P 1'
#
loop_
_entity.id
_entity.type
_entity.pdbx_description
1 polymer ?
#
loop_
_entity_poly.entity_id
_entity_poly.type
_entity_poly.pdbx_seq_one_letter_code
_entity_poly.pdbx_strand_id
1 'polypeptide(L)'
;MTTIRTSNLLALADLRTGKVDRNAMVVLGAIVGASERLARAGIGLEALAPIAAGKRALAAIAAAGGLAENDAAISAVLEVHAWYESQLDAATPADVARALAPYVRLPR
;
A
#
# COMPACT_ATOMS: atom_id res chain seq x y z
N MET A 1 -11.77 0.16 13.31
CA MET A 1 -10.58 -0.53 12.76
C MET A 1 -10.93 -1.58 11.70
N THR A 2 -12.11 -2.21 11.78
CA THR A 2 -12.60 -3.24 10.85
C THR A 2 -12.73 -2.75 9.40
N THR A 3 -13.22 -1.53 9.17
CA THR A 3 -13.47 -1.01 7.81
C THR A 3 -12.18 -0.81 6.99
N ILE A 4 -11.11 -0.29 7.61
CA ILE A 4 -9.81 -0.07 6.93
C ILE A 4 -9.20 -1.42 6.54
N ARG A 5 -9.25 -2.41 7.44
CA ARG A 5 -8.75 -3.76 7.16
C ARG A 5 -9.53 -4.43 6.03
N THR A 6 -10.86 -4.27 5.99
CA THR A 6 -11.68 -4.77 4.89
C THR A 6 -11.32 -4.11 3.56
N SER A 7 -11.17 -2.78 3.52
CA SER A 7 -10.76 -2.08 2.30
C SER A 7 -9.38 -2.51 1.79
N ASN A 8 -8.41 -2.70 2.68
CA ASN A 8 -7.09 -3.22 2.31
C ASN A 8 -7.20 -4.61 1.68
N LEU A 9 -7.95 -5.52 2.30
CA LEU A 9 -8.11 -6.89 1.82
C LEU A 9 -8.82 -6.94 0.45
N LEU A 10 -9.83 -6.11 0.24
CA LEU A 10 -10.52 -5.98 -1.05
C LEU A 10 -9.57 -5.47 -2.13
N ALA A 11 -8.80 -4.42 -1.86
CA ALA A 11 -7.86 -3.87 -2.82
C ALA A 11 -6.74 -4.86 -3.21
N LEU A 12 -6.29 -5.69 -2.27
CA LEU A 12 -5.33 -6.77 -2.55
C LEU A 12 -5.97 -7.92 -3.34
N ALA A 13 -7.26 -8.22 -3.11
CA ALA A 13 -7.97 -9.22 -3.88
C ALA A 13 -8.10 -8.77 -5.35
N ASP A 14 -8.51 -7.53 -5.59
CA ASP A 14 -8.57 -6.92 -6.91
C ASP A 14 -7.21 -7.01 -7.63
N LEU A 15 -6.14 -6.61 -6.96
CA LEU A 15 -4.77 -6.73 -7.45
C LEU A 15 -4.41 -8.16 -7.88
N ARG A 16 -4.77 -9.18 -7.09
CA ARG A 16 -4.51 -10.59 -7.41
C ARG A 16 -5.33 -11.10 -8.58
N THR A 17 -6.49 -10.50 -8.87
CA THR A 17 -7.28 -10.82 -10.06
C THR A 17 -6.80 -10.10 -11.32
N GLY A 18 -5.77 -9.25 -11.22
CA GLY A 18 -5.21 -8.50 -12.34
C GLY A 18 -6.03 -7.27 -12.74
N LYS A 19 -7.14 -6.98 -12.04
CA LYS A 19 -7.99 -5.80 -12.30
C LYS A 19 -8.17 -5.00 -11.03
N VAL A 20 -7.60 -3.80 -11.01
CA VAL A 20 -7.63 -2.89 -9.88
C VAL A 20 -8.50 -1.70 -10.22
N ASP A 21 -9.61 -1.55 -9.50
CA ASP A 21 -10.47 -0.39 -9.68
C ASP A 21 -9.83 0.89 -9.09
N ARG A 22 -10.47 2.04 -9.32
CA ARG A 22 -9.96 3.33 -8.84
C ARG A 22 -9.87 3.41 -7.31
N ASN A 23 -10.80 2.78 -6.59
CA ASN A 23 -10.82 2.80 -5.13
C ASN A 23 -9.70 1.91 -4.58
N ALA A 24 -9.53 0.72 -5.13
CA ALA A 24 -8.44 -0.18 -4.82
C ALA A 24 -7.08 0.48 -5.09
N MET A 25 -6.94 1.20 -6.21
CA MET A 25 -5.72 1.99 -6.49
C MET A 25 -5.43 3.04 -5.42
N VAL A 26 -6.45 3.75 -4.93
CA VAL A 26 -6.32 4.73 -3.85
C VAL A 26 -5.90 4.07 -2.54
N VAL A 27 -6.50 2.92 -2.20
CA VAL A 27 -6.16 2.15 -1.00
C VAL A 27 -4.73 1.62 -1.06
N LEU A 28 -4.31 1.01 -2.17
CA LEU A 28 -2.95 0.51 -2.35
C LEU A 28 -1.93 1.66 -2.30
N GLY A 29 -2.25 2.81 -2.90
CA GLY A 29 -1.43 4.01 -2.81
C GLY A 29 -1.29 4.52 -1.37
N ALA A 30 -2.36 4.47 -0.58
CA ALA A 30 -2.33 4.81 0.84
C ALA A 30 -1.45 3.85 1.65
N ILE A 31 -1.52 2.54 1.38
CA ILE A 31 -0.67 1.52 2.03
C ILE A 31 0.81 1.81 1.74
N VAL A 32 1.18 1.96 0.46
CA VAL A 32 2.56 2.25 0.04
C VAL A 32 3.05 3.56 0.66
N GLY A 33 2.21 4.60 0.64
CA GLY A 33 2.56 5.91 1.18
C GLY A 33 2.64 5.95 2.71
N ALA A 34 1.86 5.13 3.42
CA ALA A 34 1.94 4.99 4.87
C ALA A 34 3.19 4.19 5.28
N SER A 35 3.45 3.09 4.57
CA SER A 35 4.67 2.28 4.74
C SER A 35 5.94 3.12 4.54
N GLU A 36 5.96 4.02 3.54
CA GLU A 36 7.09 4.93 3.35
C GLU A 36 7.29 5.88 4.54
N ARG A 37 6.21 6.43 5.09
CA ARG A 37 6.32 7.33 6.25
C ARG A 37 6.82 6.60 7.48
N LEU A 38 6.38 5.37 7.71
CA LEU A 38 6.89 4.53 8.80
C LEU A 38 8.38 4.23 8.61
N ALA A 39 8.79 3.83 7.39
CA ALA A 39 10.19 3.58 7.07
C ALA A 39 11.05 4.83 7.29
N ARG A 40 10.59 6.01 6.84
CA ARG A 40 11.29 7.29 7.05
C ARG A 40 11.33 7.73 8.51
N ALA A 41 10.41 7.26 9.35
CA ALA A 41 10.44 7.46 10.80
C ALA A 41 11.35 6.45 11.52
N GLY A 42 12.06 5.58 10.79
CA GLY A 42 12.97 4.58 11.34
C GLY A 42 12.35 3.21 11.57
N ILE A 43 11.08 3.00 11.20
CA ILE A 43 10.36 1.74 11.44
C ILE A 43 10.41 0.89 10.17
N GLY A 44 11.25 -0.14 10.17
CA GLY A 44 11.41 -1.04 9.02
C GLY A 44 12.10 -0.38 7.82
N LEU A 45 13.30 0.18 8.02
CA LEU A 45 14.09 0.84 6.97
C LEU A 45 14.38 -0.07 5.75
N GLU A 46 14.48 -1.39 5.98
CA GLU A 46 14.58 -2.44 4.96
C GLU A 46 13.48 -2.33 3.89
N ALA A 47 12.30 -1.81 4.26
CA ALA A 47 11.18 -1.66 3.36
C ALA A 47 11.35 -0.56 2.30
N LEU A 48 12.34 0.34 2.39
CA LEU A 48 12.50 1.46 1.46
C LEU A 48 12.68 1.01 0.00
N ALA A 49 13.45 -0.05 -0.24
CA ALA A 49 13.65 -0.58 -1.59
C ALA A 49 12.38 -1.27 -2.14
N PRO A 50 11.71 -2.18 -1.39
CA PRO A 50 10.38 -2.70 -1.74
C PRO A 50 9.36 -1.59 -2.01
N ILE A 51 9.30 -0.55 -1.18
CA ILE A 51 8.39 0.59 -1.35
C ILE A 51 8.63 1.31 -2.68
N ALA A 52 9.90 1.55 -3.04
CA ALA A 52 10.24 2.16 -4.33
C ALA A 52 9.84 1.26 -5.53
N ALA A 53 9.91 -0.06 -5.38
CA ALA A 53 9.41 -1.00 -6.39
C ALA A 53 7.87 -0.97 -6.46
N GLY A 54 7.17 -1.04 -5.33
CA GLY A 54 5.71 -0.98 -5.25
C GLY A 54 5.13 0.33 -5.81
N LYS A 55 5.78 1.47 -5.58
CA LYS A 55 5.38 2.75 -6.21
C LYS A 55 5.45 2.69 -7.74
N ARG A 56 6.53 2.13 -8.29
CA ARG A 56 6.69 1.96 -9.74
C ARG A 56 5.64 1.00 -10.30
N ALA A 57 5.36 -0.09 -9.57
CA ALA A 57 4.31 -1.03 -9.94
C ALA A 57 2.92 -0.37 -9.96
N LEU A 58 2.55 0.38 -8.91
CA LEU A 58 1.27 1.11 -8.89
C LEU A 58 1.18 2.15 -10.01
N ALA A 59 2.26 2.87 -10.32
CA ALA A 59 2.28 3.81 -11.43
C ALA A 59 2.06 3.10 -12.78
N ALA A 60 2.67 1.93 -12.98
CA ALA A 60 2.48 1.12 -14.18
C ALA A 60 1.03 0.61 -14.30
N ILE A 61 0.45 0.09 -13.21
CA ILE A 61 -0.95 -0.36 -13.18
C ILE A 61 -1.90 0.81 -13.47
N ALA A 62 -1.65 1.99 -12.89
CA ALA A 62 -2.43 3.19 -13.18
C ALA A 62 -2.35 3.60 -14.65
N ALA A 63 -1.15 3.58 -15.25
CA ALA A 63 -0.93 3.89 -16.65
C ALA A 63 -1.62 2.87 -17.60
N ALA A 64 -1.74 1.62 -17.15
CA ALA A 64 -2.48 0.57 -17.83
C ALA A 64 -4.00 0.60 -17.56
N GLY A 65 -4.52 1.67 -16.93
CA GLY A 65 -5.95 1.82 -16.67
C GLY A 65 -6.50 0.86 -15.60
N GLY A 66 -5.65 0.42 -14.66
CA GLY A 66 -6.02 -0.53 -13.61
C GLY A 66 -5.74 -1.99 -13.96
N LEU A 67 -5.15 -2.27 -15.12
CA LEU A 67 -4.75 -3.62 -15.52
C LEU A 67 -3.38 -3.96 -14.92
N ALA A 68 -3.35 -4.95 -14.03
CA ALA A 68 -2.14 -5.50 -13.46
C ALA A 68 -1.77 -6.81 -14.18
N GLU A 69 -1.33 -6.70 -15.43
CA GLU A 69 -1.02 -7.86 -16.30
C GLU A 69 0.32 -8.54 -15.98
N ASN A 70 1.14 -7.91 -15.13
CA ASN A 70 2.49 -8.35 -14.84
C ASN A 70 2.60 -8.88 -13.40
N ASP A 71 2.92 -10.17 -13.25
CA ASP A 71 3.14 -10.83 -11.97
C ASP A 71 4.21 -10.15 -11.11
N ALA A 72 5.22 -9.53 -11.71
CA ALA A 72 6.24 -8.78 -10.99
C ALA A 72 5.67 -7.49 -10.37
N ALA A 73 4.75 -6.80 -11.06
CA ALA A 73 4.09 -5.62 -10.52
C ALA A 73 3.14 -5.99 -9.38
N ILE A 74 2.38 -7.07 -9.53
CA ILE A 74 1.53 -7.63 -8.46
C ILE A 74 2.40 -7.99 -7.26
N SER A 75 3.47 -8.76 -7.47
CA SER A 75 4.37 -9.22 -6.40
C SER A 75 5.01 -8.06 -5.64
N ALA A 76 5.46 -7.01 -6.35
CA ALA A 76 6.05 -5.83 -5.71
C ALA A 76 5.07 -5.10 -4.78
N VAL A 77 3.79 -4.99 -5.16
CA VAL A 77 2.78 -4.35 -4.30
C VAL A 77 2.41 -5.24 -3.11
N LEU A 78 2.31 -6.56 -3.32
CA LEU A 78 2.09 -7.53 -2.24
C LEU A 78 3.24 -7.54 -1.22
N GLU A 79 4.48 -7.40 -1.69
CA GLU A 79 5.66 -7.31 -0.84
C GLU A 79 5.61 -6.06 0.04
N VAL A 80 5.25 -4.90 -0.51
CA VAL A 80 5.07 -3.69 0.29
C VAL A 80 3.97 -3.86 1.34
N HIS A 81 2.88 -4.55 1.01
CA HIS A 81 1.84 -4.84 2.00
C HIS A 81 2.36 -5.73 3.14
N ALA A 82 3.17 -6.75 2.86
CA ALA A 82 3.78 -7.59 3.89
C ALA A 82 4.69 -6.77 4.83
N TRP A 83 5.49 -5.86 4.27
CA TRP A 83 6.28 -4.92 5.06
C TRP A 83 5.41 -3.97 5.87
N TYR A 84 4.35 -3.44 5.28
CA TYR A 84 3.41 -2.56 5.98
C TYR A 84 2.82 -3.24 7.22
N GLU A 85 2.33 -4.48 7.11
CA GLU A 85 1.82 -5.22 8.27
C GLU A 85 2.91 -5.43 9.34
N SER A 86 4.13 -5.79 8.95
CA SER A 86 5.25 -5.91 9.89
C SER A 86 5.61 -4.58 10.56
N GLN A 87 5.53 -3.46 9.83
CA GLN A 87 5.74 -2.12 10.40
C GLN A 87 4.62 -1.74 11.36
N LEU A 88 3.36 -2.12 11.10
CA LEU A 88 2.24 -1.87 12.01
C LEU A 88 2.42 -2.60 13.35
N ASP A 89 2.96 -3.82 13.32
CA ASP A 89 3.24 -4.59 14.54
C ASP A 89 4.41 -3.99 15.35
N ALA A 90 5.38 -3.36 14.67
CA ALA A 90 6.54 -2.75 15.30
C ALA A 90 6.33 -1.28 15.75
N ALA A 91 5.37 -0.59 15.13
CA ALA A 91 5.12 0.84 15.36
C ALA A 91 4.27 1.10 16.61
N THR A 92 4.44 2.27 17.22
CA THR A 92 3.48 2.73 18.23
C THR A 92 2.17 3.18 17.55
N PRO A 93 1.04 3.19 18.27
CA PRO A 93 -0.22 3.72 17.73
C PRO A 93 -0.11 5.17 17.24
N ALA A 94 0.76 5.98 17.85
CA ALA A 94 1.00 7.37 17.45
C ALA A 94 1.75 7.46 16.10
N ASP A 95 2.71 6.57 15.87
CA ASP A 95 3.45 6.51 14.60
C ASP A 95 2.53 6.06 13.46
N VAL A 96 1.71 5.04 13.71
CA VAL A 96 0.70 4.56 12.76
C VAL A 96 -0.30 5.67 12.44
N ALA A 97 -0.83 6.36 13.45
CA ALA A 97 -1.77 7.46 13.26
C ALA A 97 -1.14 8.60 12.43
N ARG A 98 0.11 8.95 12.70
CA ARG A 98 0.84 9.99 11.95
C ARG A 98 1.09 9.57 10.50
N ALA A 99 1.46 8.32 10.26
CA ALA A 99 1.69 7.79 8.92
C ALA A 99 0.41 7.78 8.07
N LEU A 100 -0.72 7.41 8.70
CA LEU A 100 -2.03 7.31 8.06
C LEU A 100 -2.79 8.63 7.92
N ALA A 101 -2.52 9.64 8.76
CA ALA A 101 -3.31 10.88 8.83
C ALA A 101 -3.61 11.53 7.45
N PRO A 102 -2.68 11.58 6.49
CA PRO A 102 -2.95 12.16 5.18
C PRO A 102 -3.87 11.32 4.27
N TYR A 103 -4.10 10.06 4.61
CA TYR A 103 -4.94 9.12 3.84
C TYR A 103 -6.28 8.81 4.51
N VAL A 104 -6.46 9.19 5.78
CA VAL A 104 -7.74 9.01 6.51
C VAL A 104 -8.85 9.93 5.96
N ARG A 105 -8.49 10.98 5.22
CA ARG A 105 -9.41 11.81 4.43
C ARG A 105 -9.24 11.51 2.95
N LEU A 106 -9.70 10.35 2.49
CA LEU A 106 -9.85 10.14 1.06
C LEU A 106 -10.85 11.19 0.51
N PRO A 107 -10.49 11.97 -0.53
CA PRO A 107 -11.38 12.98 -1.09
C PRO A 107 -12.68 12.34 -1.58
N ARG A 108 -13.80 12.99 -1.28
CA ARG A 108 -15.14 12.65 -1.78
C ARG A 108 -15.22 12.79 -3.29
#